data_AF-A0A8T5V7C3-F1
#
_entry.id   AF-A0A8T5V7C3-F1
#
_cell.length_a   1.000
_cell.length_b   1.000
_cell.length_c   1.000
_cell.angle_alpha   90.00
_cell.angle_beta   90.00
_cell.angle_gamma   90.00
#
_symmetry.space_group_name_H-M   'P 1'
#
loop_
_entity.id
_entity.type
_entity.pdbx_description
1 polymer ?
#
loop_
_entity_poly.entity_id
_entity_poly.type
_entity_poly.pdbx_seq_one_letter_code
_entity_poly.pdbx_strand_id
1 'polypeptide(L)'
;MQNGIVTLRGRLAWAHDFNPDRSIAPTFQSLPGASFVVNGAAQAPDSALTTASAEWQWTNGWSAAATFEGEFSNVTQSYAGKGAIRYAW
;
A
#
# COMPACT_ATOMS: atom_id res chain seq x y z
N MET A 1 1.12 -35.92 -16.09
CA MET A 1 2.38 -35.16 -15.97
C MET A 1 2.03 -33.84 -15.28
N GLN A 2 2.79 -33.42 -14.27
CA GLN A 2 2.49 -32.19 -13.52
C GLN A 2 3.12 -31.00 -14.25
N ASN A 3 2.30 -30.02 -14.65
CA ASN A 3 2.70 -28.94 -15.56
C ASN A 3 3.28 -27.70 -14.83
N GLY A 4 3.43 -27.75 -13.50
CA GLY A 4 3.95 -26.66 -12.69
C GLY A 4 3.48 -26.70 -11.23
N ILE A 5 3.90 -25.70 -10.46
CA ILE A 5 3.51 -25.45 -9.06
C ILE A 5 2.82 -24.08 -8.99
N VAL A 6 1.72 -24.02 -8.22
CA VAL A 6 1.05 -22.77 -7.88
C VAL A 6 1.25 -22.48 -6.40
N THR A 7 1.74 -21.29 -6.09
CA THR A 7 1.92 -20.78 -4.73
C THR A 7 0.92 -19.64 -4.51
N LEU A 8 0.11 -19.75 -3.46
CA LEU A 8 -0.80 -18.68 -3.03
C LEU A 8 -0.34 -18.16 -1.68
N ARG A 9 -0.35 -16.84 -1.49
CA ARG A 9 -0.04 -16.21 -0.20
C ARG A 9 -1.09 -15.15 0.12
N GLY A 10 -1.52 -15.12 1.37
CA GLY A 10 -2.40 -14.09 1.90
C GLY A 10 -1.77 -13.45 3.13
N ARG A 11 -1.98 -12.15 3.31
CA ARG A 11 -1.58 -11.39 4.49
C ARG A 11 -2.72 -10.48 4.91
N LEU A 12 -2.99 -10.47 6.21
CA LEU A 12 -3.91 -9.55 6.86
C LEU A 12 -3.15 -8.91 8.03
N ALA A 13 -3.23 -7.58 8.15
CA ALA A 13 -2.62 -6.84 9.24
C ALA A 13 -3.50 -5.64 9.61
N TRP A 14 -3.31 -5.14 10.83
CA TRP A 14 -3.90 -3.90 11.33
C TRP A 14 -2.77 -2.98 11.76
N ALA A 15 -2.91 -1.70 11.44
CA ALA A 15 -1.99 -0.64 11.81
C ALA A 15 -2.76 0.46 12.55
N HIS A 16 -2.15 0.97 13.63
CA HIS A 16 -2.67 2.09 14.38
C HIS A 16 -1.68 3.27 14.33
N ASP A 17 -2.11 4.43 13.87
CA ASP A 17 -1.35 5.69 13.90
C ASP A 17 -1.66 6.46 15.19
N PHE A 18 -0.65 6.60 16.04
CA PHE A 18 -0.73 7.31 17.32
C PHE A 18 -0.66 8.84 17.17
N ASN A 19 -0.33 9.35 15.99
CA ASN A 19 -0.26 10.78 15.72
C ASN A 19 -0.97 11.13 14.40
N PRO A 20 -2.30 11.01 14.34
CA PRO A 20 -3.08 11.24 13.12
C PRO A 20 -3.24 12.73 12.78
N ASP A 21 -2.96 13.63 13.73
CA ASP A 21 -3.17 15.06 13.57
C ASP A 21 -2.19 15.66 12.55
N ARG A 22 -2.69 16.58 11.73
CA ARG A 22 -1.90 17.29 10.73
C ARG A 22 -2.13 18.79 10.89
N SER A 23 -1.09 19.53 11.22
CA SER A 23 -1.13 21.00 11.26
C SER A 23 0.16 21.57 10.67
N ILE A 24 0.05 22.65 9.91
CA ILE A 24 1.19 23.41 9.39
C ILE A 24 1.05 24.88 9.80
N ALA A 25 2.17 25.56 10.02
CA ALA A 25 2.20 26.98 10.38
C ALA A 25 2.97 27.81 9.32
N PRO A 26 2.38 28.05 8.13
CA PRO A 26 3.02 28.85 7.09
C PRO A 26 3.13 30.33 7.45
N THR A 27 4.06 31.02 6.78
CA THR A 27 4.27 32.47 6.85
C THR A 27 4.26 33.05 5.44
N PHE A 28 3.69 34.26 5.26
CA PHE A 28 3.72 34.94 3.97
C PHE A 28 5.14 35.42 3.62
N GLN A 29 5.64 35.07 2.43
CA GLN A 29 6.99 35.44 1.98
C GLN A 29 7.17 36.96 1.84
N SER A 30 6.13 37.66 1.38
CA SER A 30 6.13 39.12 1.21
C SER A 30 5.75 39.89 2.48
N LEU A 31 5.34 39.20 3.55
CA LEU A 31 4.98 39.81 4.83
C LEU A 31 5.55 38.99 6.01
N PRO A 32 6.87 39.10 6.27
CA PRO A 32 7.50 38.44 7.41
C PRO A 32 6.79 38.81 8.73
N GLY A 33 6.50 37.81 9.57
CA GLY A 33 5.77 37.98 10.83
C GLY A 33 4.26 37.69 10.75
N ALA A 34 3.68 37.63 9.55
CA ALA A 34 2.30 37.19 9.35
C ALA A 34 2.23 35.66 9.18
N SER A 35 2.18 34.95 10.31
CA SER A 35 2.03 33.49 10.34
C SER A 35 0.61 33.10 10.71
N PHE A 36 0.16 31.95 10.23
CA PHE A 36 -1.15 31.39 10.56
C PHE A 36 -1.06 29.87 10.65
N VAL A 37 -1.97 29.25 11.40
CA VAL A 37 -2.03 27.79 11.53
C VAL A 37 -3.10 27.25 10.59
N VAL A 38 -2.76 26.22 9.84
CA VAL A 38 -3.68 25.45 9.01
C VAL A 38 -3.75 24.04 9.57
N ASN A 39 -4.93 23.64 10.00
CA ASN A 39 -5.24 22.25 10.34
C ASN A 39 -5.62 21.51 9.06
N GLY A 40 -4.88 20.44 8.75
CA GLY A 40 -5.13 19.56 7.62
C GLY A 40 -6.12 18.44 7.97
N ALA A 41 -6.44 17.62 6.97
CA ALA A 41 -7.22 16.41 7.21
C ALA A 41 -6.42 15.44 8.09
N ALA A 42 -7.00 15.04 9.22
CA ALA A 42 -6.43 14.01 10.07
C ALA A 42 -6.36 12.67 9.31
N GLN A 43 -5.27 11.92 9.52
CA GLN A 43 -5.19 10.55 9.01
C GLN A 43 -6.11 9.62 9.82
N ALA A 44 -6.43 8.46 9.25
CA ALA A 44 -7.16 7.45 10.00
C ALA A 44 -6.26 6.90 11.11
N PRO A 45 -6.71 6.89 12.37
CA PRO A 45 -5.96 6.25 13.45
C PRO A 45 -5.83 4.75 13.21
N ASP A 46 -6.76 4.11 12.50
CA ASP A 46 -6.79 2.67 12.28
C ASP A 46 -6.86 2.35 10.79
N SER A 47 -6.00 1.44 10.34
CA SER A 47 -5.96 0.96 8.96
C SER A 47 -5.82 -0.56 8.91
N ALA A 48 -6.65 -1.21 8.10
CA ALA A 48 -6.57 -2.63 7.79
C ALA A 48 -5.81 -2.82 6.48
N LEU A 49 -4.73 -3.60 6.55
CA LEU A 49 -3.86 -3.91 5.42
C LEU A 49 -4.11 -5.35 4.96
N THR A 50 -4.38 -5.51 3.67
CA THR A 50 -4.57 -6.81 3.04
C THR A 50 -3.58 -7.00 1.90
N THR A 51 -3.09 -8.22 1.73
CA THR A 51 -2.27 -8.59 0.57
C THR A 51 -2.65 -9.99 0.14
N ALA A 52 -2.87 -10.17 -1.16
CA ALA A 52 -3.07 -11.48 -1.77
C ALA A 52 -2.11 -11.62 -2.95
N SER A 53 -1.34 -12.70 -3.00
CA SER A 53 -0.46 -13.00 -4.11
C SER A 53 -0.64 -14.42 -4.60
N ALA A 54 -0.46 -14.58 -5.91
CA ALA A 54 -0.51 -15.84 -6.62
C ALA A 54 0.70 -15.91 -7.54
N GLU A 55 1.43 -17.02 -7.49
CA GLU A 55 2.57 -17.29 -8.33
C GLU A 55 2.43 -18.67 -8.96
N TRP A 56 2.57 -18.75 -10.27
CA TRP A 56 2.60 -19.98 -11.03
C TRP A 56 3.99 -20.18 -11.62
N GLN A 57 4.64 -21.28 -11.27
CA GLN A 57 5.90 -21.71 -11.84
C GLN A 57 5.66 -22.93 -12.72
N TRP A 58 5.93 -22.82 -14.02
CA TRP A 58 5.83 -23.92 -14.96
C TRP A 58 7.14 -24.71 -15.01
N THR A 59 7.06 -26.00 -15.33
CA THR A 59 8.24 -26.88 -15.44
C THR A 59 9.15 -26.55 -16.63
N ASN A 60 8.68 -25.69 -17.54
CA ASN A 60 9.42 -25.22 -18.73
C ASN A 60 10.25 -23.95 -18.47
N GLY A 61 10.48 -23.57 -17.21
CA GLY A 61 11.30 -22.41 -16.83
C GLY A 61 10.54 -21.07 -16.77
N TRP A 62 9.28 -21.01 -17.21
CA TRP A 62 8.45 -19.82 -17.05
C TRP A 62 7.87 -19.71 -15.65
N SER A 63 7.65 -18.48 -15.19
CA SER A 63 6.86 -18.18 -14.00
C SER A 63 6.09 -16.87 -14.15
N ALA A 64 4.88 -16.81 -13.61
CA ALA A 64 4.05 -15.61 -13.56
C ALA A 64 3.58 -15.38 -12.13
N ALA A 65 3.61 -14.13 -11.68
CA ALA A 65 3.15 -13.73 -10.36
C ALA A 65 2.18 -12.55 -10.47
N ALA A 66 1.18 -12.54 -9.61
CA ALA A 66 0.27 -11.43 -9.39
C ALA A 66 0.20 -11.15 -7.89
N THR A 67 0.21 -9.89 -7.51
CA THR A 67 0.05 -9.43 -6.12
C THR A 67 -0.95 -8.30 -6.08
N PHE A 68 -1.86 -8.35 -5.14
CA PHE A 68 -2.86 -7.34 -4.85
C PHE A 68 -2.67 -6.87 -3.42
N GLU A 69 -2.59 -5.55 -3.24
CA GLU A 69 -2.41 -4.87 -1.96
C GLU A 69 -3.64 -3.97 -1.74
N GLY A 70 -4.25 -4.06 -0.56
CA GLY A 70 -5.38 -3.24 -0.16
C GLY A 70 -5.11 -2.58 1.18
N GLU A 71 -5.48 -1.31 1.30
CA GLU A 71 -5.49 -0.55 2.54
C GLU A 71 -6.87 0.03 2.77
N PHE A 72 -7.44 -0.24 3.94
CA PHE A 72 -8.79 0.17 4.29
C PHE A 72 -8.78 0.86 5.64
N SER A 73 -9.13 2.14 5.64
CA SER A 73 -9.24 2.93 6.85
C SER A 73 -10.51 3.80 6.78
N ASN A 74 -10.82 4.50 7.87
CA ASN A 74 -12.03 5.33 7.94
C ASN A 74 -11.98 6.56 7.01
N VAL A 75 -10.79 7.00 6.58
CA VAL A 75 -10.61 8.18 5.69
C VAL A 75 -9.83 7.88 4.41
N THR A 76 -9.25 6.69 4.27
CA THR A 76 -8.45 6.32 3.08
C THR A 76 -8.75 4.88 2.69
N GLN A 77 -9.05 4.68 1.41
CA GLN A 77 -9.16 3.36 0.79
C GLN A 77 -8.22 3.34 -0.41
N SER A 78 -7.21 2.47 -0.37
CA SER A 78 -6.24 2.34 -1.46
C SER A 78 -6.14 0.89 -1.92
N TYR A 79 -5.95 0.72 -3.23
CA TYR A 79 -5.85 -0.59 -3.88
C TYR A 79 -4.73 -0.53 -4.91
N ALA A 80 -3.80 -1.46 -4.85
CA ALA A 80 -2.69 -1.57 -5.79
C ALA A 80 -2.54 -3.01 -6.29
N GLY A 81 -2.19 -3.16 -7.56
CA GLY A 81 -1.95 -4.45 -8.19
C GLY A 81 -0.58 -4.45 -8.88
N LYS A 82 0.14 -5.55 -8.77
CA LYS A 82 1.45 -5.77 -9.39
C LYS A 82 1.47 -7.14 -10.05
N GLY A 83 2.02 -7.21 -11.27
CA GLY A 83 2.21 -8.45 -12.01
C GLY A 83 3.67 -8.60 -12.45
N ALA A 84 4.18 -9.82 -12.44
CA ALA A 84 5.53 -10.14 -12.92
C ALA A 84 5.50 -11.41 -13.77
N ILE A 85 6.28 -11.43 -14.85
CA ILE A 85 6.52 -12.61 -15.67
C ILE A 85 8.03 -12.79 -15.75
N ARG A 86 8.50 -14.03 -15.58
CA ARG A 86 9.92 -14.39 -15.61
C ARG A 86 10.12 -15.68 -16.38
N TYR A 87 11.24 -15.78 -17.09
CA TYR A 87 11.75 -17.00 -17.68
C TYR A 87 13.14 -17.30 -17.10
N ALA A 88 13.39 -18.56 -16.77
CA ALA A 88 14.66 -19.06 -16.28
C ALA A 88 15.19 -20.13 -17.25
N TRP A 89 16.39 -19.90 -17.78
CA TRP A 89 17.09 -20.78 -18.71
C TRP A 89 18.07 -21.71 -17.99
#